data_AF-A0A9P6IIB0-F1
#
_entry.id   AF-A0A9P6IIB0-F1
#
_cell.length_a   1.000
_cell.length_b   1.000
_cell.length_c   1.000
_cell.angle_alpha   90.00
_cell.angle_beta   90.00
_cell.angle_gamma   90.00
#
_symmetry.space_group_name_H-M   'P 1'
#
loop_
_entity.id
_entity.type
_entity.pdbx_description
1 polymer ?
#
loop_
_entity_poly.entity_id
_entity_poly.type
_entity_poly.pdbx_seq_one_letter_code
_entity_poly.pdbx_strand_id
1 'polypeptide(L)'
;MEATQSFRFIGKSDTHEITCHRGVDEKNIVLWEDIERVFPGINVMPLRIQHYPDVVLDVVLSTAVTNASVEHPTAMTPICIPNAESVVEGLQVKPPPFTSHDPFPSSHSDVKSGSKIKLTFKDVVPLAQKKSPESEIEQRLISSMAPEIRVRVRASSIYSSIVQAIKDGQEEQSDQLIGHLQELGDSLAVITKLTTENKELTTEIKNLTTKTHQLMIENKDLVTQMAKQQEEMKQMQLQALKQLSLLQNQVQAVMTQTYELHEYPIPRLFVVLPHGDSSWNIKNPFSNNFRLYFLCECGEHTTSTNSRIPHHIHLAKHEGYDITRPTEFFKQYGPYALTILKMLRFSISVVGIAVPALSKLINIDVIDQAHMSLKQLSCATISGMDNVIRCIETSVEEGEAVDGVRDMMKNNEALEGADLRKLDTFLKNKDENKVLGNLYRT
;
A
#
# COMPACT_ATOMS: atom_id res chain seq x y z
N MET A 1 -35.04 -13.46 8.76
CA MET A 1 -34.01 -13.93 7.82
C MET A 1 -32.74 -14.08 8.63
N GLU A 2 -32.06 -15.22 8.52
CA GLU A 2 -30.75 -15.39 9.14
C GLU A 2 -29.73 -14.53 8.39
N ALA A 3 -28.84 -13.86 9.12
CA ALA A 3 -27.79 -13.07 8.50
C ALA A 3 -26.70 -14.00 7.97
N THR A 4 -26.22 -13.79 6.75
CA THR A 4 -25.13 -14.55 6.14
C THR A 4 -23.95 -13.65 5.79
N GLN A 5 -22.76 -14.24 5.65
CA GLN A 5 -21.54 -13.62 5.17
C GLN A 5 -21.00 -14.40 3.96
N SER A 6 -20.64 -13.67 2.91
CA SER A 6 -20.04 -14.24 1.71
C SER A 6 -18.52 -14.40 1.85
N PHE A 7 -18.01 -15.60 1.56
CA PHE A 7 -16.59 -15.94 1.53
C PHE A 7 -16.20 -16.52 0.18
N ARG A 8 -14.95 -16.31 -0.24
CA ARG A 8 -14.40 -16.85 -1.48
C ARG A 8 -12.96 -17.27 -1.29
N PHE A 9 -12.54 -18.34 -1.97
CA PHE A 9 -11.14 -18.75 -1.97
C PHE A 9 -10.33 -17.95 -3.00
N ILE A 10 -9.15 -17.42 -2.65
CA ILE A 10 -8.34 -16.66 -3.60
C ILE A 10 -8.05 -17.50 -4.86
N GLY A 11 -8.37 -16.94 -6.02
CA GLY A 11 -8.19 -17.58 -7.32
C GLY A 11 -9.39 -18.43 -7.79
N LYS A 12 -10.45 -18.53 -7.00
CA LYS A 12 -11.73 -19.14 -7.42
C LYS A 12 -12.81 -18.07 -7.60
N SER A 13 -13.74 -18.30 -8.51
CA SER A 13 -14.93 -17.44 -8.72
C SER A 13 -16.06 -17.75 -7.74
N ASP A 14 -16.04 -18.93 -7.13
CA ASP A 14 -17.16 -19.45 -6.36
C ASP A 14 -17.22 -18.82 -4.97
N THR A 15 -18.35 -18.21 -4.66
CA THR A 15 -18.65 -17.60 -3.36
C THR A 15 -19.53 -18.55 -2.55
N HIS A 16 -19.23 -18.70 -1.27
CA HIS A 16 -20.01 -19.47 -0.32
C HIS A 16 -20.59 -18.54 0.75
N GLU A 17 -21.88 -18.70 1.05
CA GLU A 17 -22.53 -18.00 2.16
C GLU A 17 -22.45 -18.82 3.44
N ILE A 18 -22.04 -18.17 4.54
CA ILE A 18 -21.92 -18.78 5.86
C ILE A 18 -22.85 -18.05 6.82
N THR A 19 -23.64 -18.79 7.60
CA THR A 19 -24.57 -18.23 8.58
C THR A 19 -23.82 -17.51 9.70
N CYS A 20 -24.26 -16.30 10.02
CA CYS A 20 -23.74 -15.52 11.14
C CYS A 20 -24.49 -15.87 12.43
N HIS A 21 -23.74 -15.91 13.53
CA HIS A 21 -24.24 -16.13 14.88
C HIS A 21 -24.31 -14.81 15.65
N ARG A 22 -25.28 -14.69 16.57
CA ARG A 22 -25.36 -13.52 17.46
C ARG A 22 -24.33 -13.66 18.59
N GLY A 23 -23.32 -12.79 18.60
CA GLY A 23 -22.30 -12.72 19.65
C GLY A 23 -22.83 -12.12 20.96
N VAL A 24 -21.98 -12.16 22.00
CA VAL A 24 -22.27 -11.62 23.35
C VAL A 24 -22.62 -10.12 23.31
N ASP A 25 -22.03 -9.37 22.38
CA ASP A 25 -22.26 -7.93 22.21
C ASP A 25 -23.40 -7.60 21.23
N GLU A 26 -24.29 -8.55 20.97
CA GLU A 26 -25.34 -8.49 19.93
C GLU A 26 -24.83 -8.32 18.48
N LYS A 27 -23.51 -8.33 18.25
CA LYS A 27 -22.92 -8.29 16.92
C LYS A 27 -22.98 -9.66 16.26
N ASN A 28 -23.28 -9.66 14.96
CA ASN A 28 -23.18 -10.87 14.13
C ASN A 28 -21.70 -11.25 13.97
N ILE A 29 -21.39 -12.52 14.22
CA ILE A 29 -20.05 -13.10 14.08
C ILE A 29 -20.12 -14.38 13.25
N VAL A 30 -19.07 -14.67 12.49
CA VAL A 30 -18.90 -15.96 11.83
C VAL A 30 -17.96 -16.80 12.68
N LEU A 31 -18.40 -18.00 13.05
CA LEU A 31 -17.62 -18.96 13.81
C LEU A 31 -16.60 -19.64 12.89
N TRP A 32 -15.41 -19.91 13.42
CA TRP A 32 -14.35 -20.53 12.63
C TRP A 32 -14.73 -21.92 12.15
N GLU A 33 -15.43 -22.68 12.99
CA GLU A 33 -15.87 -24.04 12.72
C GLU A 33 -16.79 -24.11 11.48
N ASP A 34 -17.55 -23.04 11.21
CA ASP A 34 -18.40 -22.95 10.02
C ASP A 34 -17.59 -22.60 8.76
N ILE A 35 -16.52 -21.82 8.90
CA ILE A 35 -15.56 -21.54 7.81
C ILE A 35 -14.79 -22.80 7.45
N GLU A 36 -14.28 -23.54 8.44
CA GLU A 36 -13.55 -24.79 8.25
C GLU A 36 -14.44 -25.87 7.60
N ARG A 37 -15.74 -25.92 7.96
CA ARG A 37 -16.70 -26.82 7.32
C ARG A 37 -16.86 -26.56 5.82
N VAL A 38 -16.77 -25.30 5.41
CA VAL A 38 -16.91 -24.86 4.00
C VAL A 38 -15.57 -24.97 3.26
N PHE A 39 -14.46 -24.72 3.94
CA PHE A 39 -13.11 -24.71 3.39
C PHE A 39 -12.16 -25.59 4.24
N PRO A 40 -12.22 -26.93 4.08
CA PRO A 40 -11.39 -27.84 4.87
C PRO A 40 -9.89 -27.65 4.57
N GLY A 41 -9.05 -27.67 5.61
CA GLY A 41 -7.58 -27.62 5.49
C GLY A 41 -6.92 -26.25 5.75
N ILE A 42 -7.67 -25.25 6.23
CA ILE A 42 -7.11 -23.95 6.65
C ILE A 42 -6.62 -24.06 8.11
N ASN A 43 -5.30 -23.92 8.33
CA ASN A 43 -4.66 -24.18 9.63
C ASN A 43 -4.25 -22.93 10.44
N VAL A 44 -4.75 -21.73 10.14
CA VAL A 44 -4.34 -20.49 10.84
C VAL A 44 -5.56 -19.64 11.25
N MET A 45 -5.67 -19.33 12.55
CA MET A 45 -6.92 -18.85 13.18
C MET A 45 -6.82 -17.48 13.87
N PRO A 46 -7.82 -16.63 13.65
CA PRO A 46 -8.60 -15.97 14.70
C PRO A 46 -9.83 -16.82 15.09
N LEU A 47 -10.17 -16.85 16.38
CA LEU A 47 -11.32 -17.61 16.92
C LEU A 47 -12.69 -17.12 16.41
N ARG A 48 -12.80 -15.86 15.97
CA ARG A 48 -14.06 -15.22 15.54
C ARG A 48 -13.77 -14.16 14.49
N ILE A 49 -14.64 -14.05 13.48
CA ILE A 49 -14.59 -12.98 12.47
C ILE A 49 -15.87 -12.15 12.59
N GLN A 50 -15.73 -10.82 12.59
CA GLN A 50 -16.86 -9.90 12.62
C GLN A 50 -17.62 -9.94 11.29
N HIS A 51 -18.94 -9.82 11.33
CA HIS A 51 -19.78 -9.72 10.13
C HIS A 51 -19.58 -8.36 9.42
N TYR A 52 -19.37 -8.42 8.11
CA TYR A 52 -19.27 -7.29 7.18
C TYR A 52 -20.32 -7.48 6.07
N PRO A 53 -21.52 -6.89 6.20
CA PRO A 53 -22.56 -7.02 5.19
C PRO A 53 -22.06 -6.50 3.84
N ASP A 54 -22.46 -7.18 2.76
CA ASP A 54 -22.13 -6.85 1.36
C ASP A 54 -20.64 -6.92 0.99
N VAL A 55 -19.78 -7.43 1.88
CA VAL A 55 -18.35 -7.67 1.60
C VAL A 55 -18.12 -9.16 1.35
N VAL A 56 -17.35 -9.49 0.31
CA VAL A 56 -16.85 -10.86 0.12
C VAL A 56 -15.47 -10.95 0.75
N LEU A 57 -15.30 -11.84 1.73
CA LEU A 57 -14.03 -12.07 2.39
C LEU A 57 -13.23 -13.14 1.62
N ASP A 58 -12.02 -12.77 1.20
CA ASP A 58 -11.11 -13.69 0.51
C ASP A 58 -10.31 -14.53 1.52
N VAL A 59 -10.33 -15.85 1.34
CA VAL A 59 -9.63 -16.83 2.16
C VAL A 59 -8.30 -17.20 1.49
N VAL A 60 -7.19 -17.02 2.22
CA VAL A 60 -5.83 -17.26 1.73
C VAL A 60 -5.20 -18.41 2.49
N LEU A 61 -4.83 -19.50 1.79
CA LEU A 61 -4.00 -20.54 2.39
C LEU A 61 -2.55 -20.07 2.41
N SER A 62 -1.99 -19.89 3.61
CA SER A 62 -0.54 -19.83 3.77
C SER A 62 0.05 -21.21 3.49
N THR A 63 0.60 -21.40 2.29
CA THR A 63 1.43 -22.57 2.00
C THR A 63 2.69 -22.45 2.85
N ALA A 64 2.78 -23.24 3.93
CA ALA A 64 4.04 -23.39 4.65
C ALA A 64 5.09 -23.94 3.67
N VAL A 65 6.14 -23.15 3.42
CA VAL A 65 7.31 -23.62 2.68
C VAL A 65 8.00 -24.66 3.56
N THR A 66 7.70 -25.94 3.35
CA THR A 66 8.49 -27.04 3.88
C THR A 66 9.87 -26.98 3.24
N ASN A 67 10.81 -26.33 3.91
CA ASN A 67 12.23 -26.45 3.60
C ASN A 67 12.65 -27.89 3.83
N ALA A 68 12.83 -28.63 2.73
CA ALA A 68 13.45 -29.95 2.76
C ALA A 68 14.88 -29.80 3.32
N SER A 69 15.12 -30.47 4.44
CA SER A 69 16.43 -30.64 5.05
C SER A 69 17.32 -31.46 4.12
N VAL A 70 18.45 -30.88 3.70
CA VAL A 70 19.57 -31.61 3.08
C VAL A 70 20.59 -31.85 4.18
N GLU A 71 20.86 -33.13 4.46
CA GLU A 71 21.90 -33.59 5.38
C GLU A 71 23.31 -33.53 4.76
N HIS A 72 24.31 -33.50 5.66
CA HIS A 72 25.76 -33.82 5.53
C HIS A 72 26.78 -32.63 5.45
N PRO A 73 28.06 -32.84 5.83
CA PRO A 73 28.54 -33.07 7.20
C PRO A 73 29.75 -32.17 7.57
N THR A 74 30.14 -32.28 8.84
CA THR A 74 31.36 -31.86 9.56
C THR A 74 32.63 -31.50 8.76
N ALA A 75 33.22 -30.31 9.01
CA ALA A 75 34.64 -30.11 9.37
C ALA A 75 35.03 -28.63 9.50
N MET A 76 35.85 -28.31 10.51
CA MET A 76 36.42 -27.00 10.78
C MET A 76 37.62 -26.68 9.87
N THR A 77 37.77 -25.43 9.42
CA THR A 77 38.93 -24.55 9.74
C THR A 77 38.80 -23.16 9.05
N PRO A 78 39.48 -22.12 9.57
CA PRO A 78 39.25 -20.72 9.21
C PRO A 78 40.34 -20.15 8.27
N ILE A 79 40.12 -18.89 7.84
CA ILE A 79 41.05 -17.92 7.22
C ILE A 79 41.12 -17.99 5.68
N CYS A 80 40.59 -16.99 4.98
CA CYS A 80 41.36 -15.83 4.49
C CYS A 80 40.50 -15.00 3.51
N ILE A 81 40.44 -13.69 3.74
CA ILE A 81 39.97 -12.71 2.75
C ILE A 81 41.12 -12.46 1.77
N PRO A 82 40.82 -12.34 0.46
CA PRO A 82 41.43 -11.24 -0.28
C PRO A 82 40.41 -10.43 -1.06
N ASN A 83 40.61 -9.11 -0.99
CA ASN A 83 40.11 -8.13 -1.94
C ASN A 83 40.45 -8.54 -3.37
N ALA A 84 39.52 -8.27 -4.28
CA ALA A 84 39.82 -8.01 -5.68
C ALA A 84 38.92 -6.85 -6.15
N GLU A 85 39.59 -5.75 -6.50
CA GLU A 85 39.02 -4.68 -7.29
C GLU A 85 38.81 -5.15 -8.74
N SER A 86 37.81 -4.53 -9.34
CA SER A 86 37.84 -3.95 -10.69
C SER A 86 37.10 -4.67 -11.83
N VAL A 87 36.54 -3.78 -12.66
CA VAL A 87 36.41 -3.86 -14.13
C VAL A 87 35.05 -4.36 -14.65
N VAL A 88 34.19 -3.39 -15.01
CA VAL A 88 33.68 -3.08 -16.38
C VAL A 88 32.48 -4.00 -16.71
N GLU A 89 31.30 -3.51 -17.09
CA GLU A 89 31.05 -3.03 -18.45
C GLU A 89 29.62 -2.43 -18.56
N GLY A 90 29.53 -1.26 -19.19
CA GLY A 90 28.28 -0.59 -19.48
C GLY A 90 27.66 -1.12 -20.79
N LEU A 91 26.34 -1.36 -20.75
CA LEU A 91 25.53 -1.59 -21.95
C LEU A 91 24.60 -0.38 -22.15
N GLN A 92 25.05 0.56 -22.99
CA GLN A 92 24.19 1.56 -23.59
C GLN A 92 23.40 0.93 -24.75
N VAL A 93 22.07 0.93 -24.61
CA VAL A 93 21.15 0.59 -25.69
C VAL A 93 20.89 1.85 -26.51
N LYS A 94 21.33 1.83 -27.77
CA LYS A 94 21.13 2.88 -28.78
C LYS A 94 19.77 2.69 -29.46
N PRO A 95 18.85 3.67 -29.46
CA PRO A 95 17.63 3.58 -30.27
C PRO A 95 17.88 4.02 -31.73
N PRO A 96 17.07 3.55 -32.69
CA PRO A 96 17.25 3.82 -34.11
C PRO A 96 16.80 5.25 -34.51
N PRO A 97 17.28 5.78 -35.65
CA PRO A 97 17.01 7.15 -36.07
C PRO A 97 15.60 7.31 -36.64
N PHE A 98 14.88 8.32 -36.15
CA PHE A 98 13.64 8.80 -36.75
C PHE A 98 13.94 9.72 -37.92
N THR A 99 13.41 9.39 -39.11
CA THR A 99 13.39 10.25 -40.28
C THR A 99 12.26 11.27 -40.17
N SER A 100 12.62 12.55 -40.10
CA SER A 100 11.72 13.70 -40.18
C SER A 100 11.26 13.93 -41.63
N HIS A 101 9.94 13.93 -41.87
CA HIS A 101 9.35 14.46 -43.08
C HIS A 101 8.63 15.78 -42.76
N ASP A 102 8.98 16.81 -43.53
CA ASP A 102 8.41 18.17 -43.47
C ASP A 102 6.92 18.22 -43.85
N PRO A 103 6.13 19.17 -43.32
CA PRO A 103 4.74 19.34 -43.67
C PRO A 103 4.57 20.27 -44.90
N PHE A 104 3.76 19.82 -45.87
CA PHE A 104 3.20 20.68 -46.92
C PHE A 104 2.04 21.52 -46.37
N PRO A 105 1.84 22.76 -46.86
CA PRO A 105 0.77 23.63 -46.39
C PRO A 105 -0.59 23.20 -46.94
N SER A 106 -1.56 23.09 -46.04
CA SER A 106 -2.97 22.77 -46.32
C SER A 106 -3.75 24.06 -46.54
N SER A 107 -4.25 24.28 -47.76
CA SER A 107 -5.24 25.31 -48.08
C SER A 107 -6.65 24.73 -47.98
N HIS A 108 -7.45 25.26 -47.05
CA HIS A 108 -8.88 25.00 -46.94
C HIS A 108 -9.64 25.77 -48.03
N SER A 109 -10.47 25.07 -48.81
CA SER A 109 -11.47 25.70 -49.68
C SER A 109 -12.83 25.07 -49.43
N ASP A 110 -13.73 25.85 -48.83
CA ASP A 110 -15.13 25.48 -48.63
C ASP A 110 -15.87 25.46 -49.98
N VAL A 111 -16.31 24.28 -50.39
CA VAL A 111 -17.08 24.09 -51.61
C VAL A 111 -18.58 24.11 -51.26
N LYS A 112 -19.27 25.17 -51.66
CA LYS A 112 -20.75 25.20 -51.66
C LYS A 112 -21.28 24.40 -52.85
N SER A 113 -22.10 23.40 -52.56
CA SER A 113 -22.82 22.57 -53.53
C SER A 113 -23.67 23.43 -54.48
N GLY A 114 -23.25 23.54 -55.74
CA GLY A 114 -23.97 24.21 -56.82
C GLY A 114 -25.05 23.34 -57.46
N SER A 115 -26.06 23.99 -58.02
CA SER A 115 -27.19 23.41 -58.73
C SER A 115 -26.77 22.60 -59.97
N LYS A 116 -27.38 21.40 -60.16
CA LYS A 116 -27.19 20.56 -61.36
C LYS A 116 -27.71 21.30 -62.60
N ILE A 117 -26.78 21.79 -63.44
CA ILE A 117 -27.11 22.29 -64.78
C ILE A 117 -27.17 21.08 -65.72
N LYS A 118 -28.37 20.75 -66.19
CA LYS A 118 -28.57 19.71 -67.20
C LYS A 118 -28.33 20.33 -68.58
N LEU A 119 -27.11 20.20 -69.10
CA LEU A 119 -26.77 20.61 -70.47
C LEU A 119 -27.35 19.59 -71.45
N THR A 120 -28.08 20.07 -72.45
CA THR A 120 -28.52 19.29 -73.61
C THR A 120 -27.84 19.81 -74.89
N PHE A 121 -27.71 18.97 -75.92
CA PHE A 121 -27.18 19.38 -77.23
C PHE A 121 -27.85 20.68 -77.76
N LYS A 122 -29.16 20.81 -77.54
CA LYS A 122 -29.95 22.00 -77.91
C LYS A 122 -29.54 23.29 -77.22
N ASP A 123 -28.88 23.22 -76.07
CA ASP A 123 -28.36 24.40 -75.35
C ASP A 123 -27.03 24.90 -75.94
N VAL A 124 -26.35 24.07 -76.74
CA VAL A 124 -25.01 24.34 -77.31
C VAL A 124 -25.08 24.66 -78.81
N VAL A 125 -26.04 24.08 -79.53
CA VAL A 125 -26.15 24.13 -81.00
C VAL A 125 -26.57 25.47 -81.63
N PRO A 126 -27.41 26.34 -81.03
CA PRO A 126 -27.91 27.53 -81.71
C PRO A 126 -26.81 28.51 -82.19
N LEU A 127 -25.56 28.34 -81.74
CA LEU A 127 -24.43 29.20 -82.09
C LEU A 127 -23.40 28.59 -83.06
N ALA A 128 -23.36 27.27 -83.26
CA ALA A 128 -22.37 26.63 -84.14
C ALA A 128 -22.64 26.91 -85.64
N GLN A 129 -23.85 27.34 -85.98
CA GLN A 129 -24.23 27.71 -87.35
C GLN A 129 -23.67 29.07 -87.80
N LYS A 130 -23.17 29.91 -86.87
CA LYS A 130 -22.29 31.05 -87.20
C LYS A 130 -20.85 30.56 -87.10
N LYS A 131 -19.98 30.94 -88.06
CA LYS A 131 -18.51 30.71 -88.02
C LYS A 131 -17.90 31.36 -86.76
N SER A 132 -18.08 30.72 -85.61
CA SER A 132 -17.45 31.04 -84.34
C SER A 132 -16.11 30.29 -84.29
N PRO A 133 -15.02 30.93 -83.82
CA PRO A 133 -13.73 30.28 -83.69
C PRO A 133 -13.82 29.13 -82.67
N GLU A 134 -13.17 28.02 -83.00
CA GLU A 134 -13.17 26.73 -82.28
C GLU A 134 -12.92 26.86 -80.77
N SER A 135 -12.14 27.88 -80.35
CA SER A 135 -11.85 28.17 -78.95
C SER A 135 -13.07 28.61 -78.13
N GLU A 136 -14.11 29.16 -78.76
CA GLU A 136 -15.26 29.75 -78.06
C GLU A 136 -16.27 28.68 -77.59
N ILE A 137 -16.51 27.67 -78.43
CA ILE A 137 -17.31 26.48 -78.07
C ILE A 137 -16.59 25.72 -76.95
N GLU A 138 -15.27 25.56 -77.08
CA GLU A 138 -14.45 24.87 -76.09
C GLU A 138 -14.45 25.60 -74.73
N GLN A 139 -14.23 26.92 -74.74
CA GLN A 139 -14.28 27.72 -73.52
C GLN A 139 -15.64 27.72 -72.84
N ARG A 140 -16.75 27.76 -73.57
CA ARG A 140 -18.09 27.72 -72.96
C ARG A 140 -18.39 26.36 -72.33
N LEU A 141 -18.04 25.27 -72.99
CA LEU A 141 -18.24 23.92 -72.47
C LEU A 141 -17.36 23.66 -71.24
N ILE A 142 -16.11 24.16 -71.22
CA ILE A 142 -15.24 24.08 -70.03
C ILE A 142 -15.73 25.01 -68.93
N SER A 143 -16.27 26.18 -69.27
CA SER A 143 -16.77 27.16 -68.29
C SER A 143 -18.08 26.74 -67.64
N SER A 144 -18.85 25.84 -68.24
CA SER A 144 -20.05 25.27 -67.62
C SER A 144 -19.73 24.13 -66.65
N MET A 145 -18.52 23.57 -66.67
CA MET A 145 -18.08 22.54 -65.74
C MET A 145 -17.55 23.13 -64.42
N ALA A 146 -17.64 22.34 -63.34
CA ALA A 146 -17.08 22.68 -62.03
C ALA A 146 -15.53 22.81 -62.10
N PRO A 147 -14.92 23.73 -61.32
CA PRO A 147 -13.49 24.04 -61.41
C PRO A 147 -12.57 22.82 -61.29
N GLU A 148 -12.94 21.85 -60.44
CA GLU A 148 -12.18 20.63 -60.17
C GLU A 148 -12.16 19.67 -61.37
N ILE A 149 -13.21 19.74 -62.19
CA ILE A 149 -13.39 18.92 -63.39
C ILE A 149 -12.66 19.53 -64.59
N ARG A 150 -12.54 20.87 -64.65
CA ARG A 150 -11.90 21.60 -65.77
C ARG A 150 -10.46 21.17 -66.04
N VAL A 151 -9.68 20.94 -64.97
CA VAL A 151 -8.27 20.56 -65.08
C VAL A 151 -8.11 19.13 -65.62
N ARG A 152 -9.02 18.22 -65.26
CA ARG A 152 -8.98 16.82 -65.73
C ARG A 152 -9.63 16.64 -67.10
N VAL A 153 -10.69 17.38 -67.42
CA VAL A 153 -11.39 17.25 -68.71
C VAL A 153 -10.58 17.82 -69.86
N ARG A 154 -9.80 18.89 -69.65
CA ARG A 154 -8.83 19.37 -70.66
C ARG A 154 -7.77 18.33 -71.04
N ALA A 155 -7.51 17.36 -70.17
CA ALA A 155 -6.55 16.29 -70.41
C ALA A 155 -7.20 15.00 -70.93
N SER A 156 -8.54 14.96 -71.06
CA SER A 156 -9.28 13.74 -71.41
C SER A 156 -9.59 13.68 -72.90
N SER A 157 -9.25 12.56 -73.54
CA SER A 157 -9.58 12.28 -74.95
C SER A 157 -11.09 12.32 -75.24
N ILE A 158 -11.92 12.09 -74.21
CA ILE A 158 -13.39 12.13 -74.29
C ILE A 158 -13.88 13.53 -74.69
N TYR A 159 -13.18 14.58 -74.26
CA TYR A 159 -13.54 15.95 -74.61
C TYR A 159 -13.38 16.21 -76.11
N SER A 160 -12.26 15.81 -76.68
CA SER A 160 -11.98 15.91 -78.11
C SER A 160 -13.01 15.13 -78.94
N SER A 161 -13.43 13.96 -78.46
CA SER A 161 -14.48 13.14 -79.10
C SER A 161 -15.87 13.82 -79.09
N ILE A 162 -16.22 14.54 -78.01
CA ILE A 162 -17.50 15.29 -77.94
C ILE A 162 -17.50 16.46 -78.91
N VAL A 163 -16.43 17.26 -78.93
CA VAL A 163 -16.31 18.40 -79.84
C VAL A 163 -16.38 17.92 -81.30
N GLN A 164 -15.75 16.79 -81.61
CA GLN A 164 -15.80 16.22 -82.96
C GLN A 164 -17.22 15.72 -83.33
N ALA A 165 -17.89 14.99 -82.44
CA ALA A 165 -19.27 14.53 -82.68
C ALA A 165 -20.26 15.69 -82.90
N ILE A 166 -20.07 16.82 -82.18
CA ILE A 166 -20.88 18.04 -82.38
C ILE A 166 -20.62 18.65 -83.77
N LYS A 167 -19.36 18.70 -84.23
CA LYS A 167 -19.00 19.23 -85.56
C LYS A 167 -19.60 18.39 -86.69
N ASP A 168 -19.59 17.08 -86.52
CA ASP A 168 -20.08 16.13 -87.53
C ASP A 168 -21.62 16.02 -87.54
N GLY A 169 -22.32 16.77 -86.67
CA GLY A 169 -23.78 16.78 -86.58
C GLY A 169 -24.38 15.53 -85.94
N GLN A 170 -23.57 14.73 -85.22
CA GLN A 170 -24.00 13.48 -84.60
C GLN A 170 -24.57 13.74 -83.19
N GLU A 171 -25.79 14.27 -83.13
CA GLU A 171 -26.50 14.65 -81.90
C GLU A 171 -26.60 13.49 -80.89
N GLU A 172 -27.00 12.29 -81.33
CA GLU A 172 -27.17 11.13 -80.44
C GLU A 172 -25.85 10.66 -79.81
N GLN A 173 -24.76 10.66 -80.58
CA GLN A 173 -23.43 10.30 -80.08
C GLN A 173 -22.88 11.35 -79.12
N SER A 174 -23.13 12.64 -79.39
CA SER A 174 -22.76 13.72 -78.49
C SER A 174 -23.50 13.62 -77.15
N ASP A 175 -24.81 13.37 -77.17
CA ASP A 175 -25.62 13.22 -75.95
C ASP A 175 -25.19 12.00 -75.12
N GLN A 176 -24.86 10.86 -75.74
CA GLN A 176 -24.32 9.70 -75.03
C GLN A 176 -22.99 10.02 -74.34
N LEU A 177 -22.07 10.69 -75.03
CA LEU A 177 -20.77 11.08 -74.45
C LEU A 177 -20.91 12.12 -73.32
N ILE A 178 -21.87 13.05 -73.44
CA ILE A 178 -22.21 14.00 -72.38
C ILE A 178 -22.77 13.25 -71.15
N GLY A 179 -23.61 12.23 -71.36
CA GLY A 179 -24.12 11.37 -70.29
C GLY A 179 -22.99 10.65 -69.53
N HIS A 180 -22.03 10.05 -70.25
CA HIS A 180 -20.86 9.43 -69.63
C HIS A 180 -19.98 10.43 -68.88
N LEU A 181 -19.80 11.66 -69.37
CA LEU A 181 -19.09 12.71 -68.63
C LEU A 181 -19.80 13.11 -67.34
N GLN A 182 -21.13 13.14 -67.33
CA GLN A 182 -21.91 13.42 -66.13
C GLN A 182 -21.75 12.29 -65.10
N GLU A 183 -21.83 11.03 -65.53
CA GLU A 183 -21.62 9.86 -64.66
C GLU A 183 -20.19 9.83 -64.09
N LEU A 184 -19.19 10.18 -64.90
CA LEU A 184 -17.80 10.31 -64.46
C LEU A 184 -17.64 11.44 -63.43
N GLY A 185 -18.35 12.56 -63.62
CA GLY A 185 -18.36 13.70 -62.70
C GLY A 185 -18.98 13.33 -61.34
N ASP A 186 -20.14 12.67 -61.35
CA ASP A 186 -20.80 12.18 -60.14
C ASP A 186 -19.90 11.15 -59.41
N SER A 187 -19.24 10.25 -60.14
CA SER A 187 -18.26 9.30 -59.57
C SER A 187 -17.04 10.01 -58.96
N LEU A 188 -16.52 11.06 -59.61
CA LEU A 188 -15.41 11.85 -59.09
C LEU A 188 -15.77 12.54 -57.78
N ALA A 189 -17.00 13.05 -57.67
CA ALA A 189 -17.50 13.71 -56.46
C ALA A 189 -17.60 12.72 -55.28
N VAL A 190 -17.99 11.47 -55.55
CA VAL A 190 -17.97 10.40 -54.53
C VAL A 190 -16.54 10.08 -54.12
N ILE A 191 -15.60 9.99 -55.06
CA ILE A 191 -14.19 9.71 -54.77
C ILE A 191 -13.56 10.84 -53.94
N THR A 192 -13.83 12.11 -54.26
CA THR A 192 -13.28 13.23 -53.47
C THR A 192 -13.82 13.22 -52.04
N LYS A 193 -15.12 12.96 -51.87
CA LYS A 193 -15.74 12.81 -50.54
C LYS A 193 -15.13 11.66 -49.74
N LEU A 194 -14.95 10.49 -50.34
CA LEU A 194 -14.28 9.36 -49.68
C LEU A 194 -12.82 9.67 -49.36
N THR A 195 -12.14 10.45 -50.20
CA THR A 195 -10.76 10.87 -49.96
C THR A 195 -10.67 11.84 -48.77
N THR A 196 -11.63 12.74 -48.60
CA THR A 196 -11.68 13.63 -47.42
C THR A 196 -11.98 12.83 -46.15
N GLU A 197 -12.95 11.92 -46.18
CA GLU A 197 -13.29 11.06 -45.03
C GLU A 197 -12.09 10.17 -44.63
N ASN A 198 -11.37 9.59 -45.59
CA ASN A 198 -10.17 8.79 -45.31
C ASN A 198 -9.03 9.62 -44.68
N LYS A 199 -8.90 10.90 -45.06
CA LYS A 199 -7.91 11.79 -44.44
C LYS A 199 -8.28 12.07 -42.98
N GLU A 200 -9.55 12.36 -42.71
CA GLU A 200 -10.06 12.57 -41.35
C GLU A 200 -9.83 11.32 -40.47
N LEU A 201 -10.22 10.13 -40.95
CA LEU A 201 -9.97 8.87 -40.27
C LEU A 201 -8.47 8.63 -40.02
N THR A 202 -7.61 8.93 -40.99
CA THR A 202 -6.15 8.81 -40.83
C THR A 202 -5.63 9.73 -39.72
N THR A 203 -6.17 10.95 -39.60
CA THR A 203 -5.78 11.87 -38.51
C THR A 203 -6.28 11.39 -37.15
N GLU A 204 -7.49 10.82 -37.08
CA GLU A 204 -8.04 10.27 -35.85
C GLU A 204 -7.23 9.06 -35.35
N ILE A 205 -6.85 8.14 -36.25
CA ILE A 205 -6.00 6.99 -35.92
C ILE A 205 -4.65 7.46 -35.36
N LYS A 206 -4.04 8.49 -35.95
CA LYS A 206 -2.79 9.07 -35.44
C LYS A 206 -2.98 9.63 -34.02
N ASN A 207 -4.05 10.37 -33.78
CA ASN A 207 -4.34 10.93 -32.46
C ASN A 207 -4.58 9.84 -31.40
N LEU A 208 -5.34 8.80 -31.74
CA LEU A 208 -5.59 7.66 -30.86
C LEU A 208 -4.30 6.87 -30.56
N THR A 209 -3.43 6.71 -31.56
CA THR A 209 -2.14 6.04 -31.39
C THR A 209 -1.24 6.82 -30.43
N THR A 210 -1.15 8.15 -30.60
CA THR A 210 -0.40 9.02 -29.68
C THR A 210 -0.96 8.96 -28.26
N LYS A 211 -2.29 8.99 -28.11
CA LYS A 211 -2.95 8.90 -26.81
C LYS A 211 -2.68 7.55 -26.12
N THR A 212 -2.71 6.46 -26.89
CA THR A 212 -2.42 5.11 -26.37
C THR A 212 -0.96 4.99 -25.92
N HIS A 213 -0.02 5.56 -26.67
CA HIS A 213 1.39 5.57 -26.29
C HIS A 213 1.63 6.39 -25.00
N GLN A 214 0.96 7.54 -24.88
CA GLN A 214 1.03 8.37 -23.68
C GLN A 214 0.53 7.61 -22.44
N LEU A 215 -0.63 6.95 -22.53
CA LEU A 215 -1.17 6.14 -21.43
C LEU A 215 -0.24 4.95 -21.08
N MET A 216 0.46 4.39 -22.06
CA MET A 216 1.43 3.32 -21.82
C MET A 216 2.64 3.82 -21.01
N ILE A 217 3.11 5.05 -21.27
CA ILE A 217 4.20 5.68 -20.50
C ILE A 217 3.73 5.92 -19.06
N GLU A 218 2.55 6.51 -18.88
CA GLU A 218 1.98 6.80 -17.56
C GLU A 218 1.79 5.52 -16.72
N ASN A 219 1.28 4.45 -17.33
CA ASN A 219 1.16 3.15 -16.66
C ASN A 219 2.51 2.55 -16.26
N LYS A 220 3.54 2.72 -17.09
CA LYS A 220 4.89 2.23 -16.78
C LYS A 220 5.49 2.97 -15.57
N ASP A 221 5.28 4.28 -15.50
CA ASP A 221 5.74 5.10 -14.38
C ASP A 221 4.99 4.72 -13.08
N LEU A 222 3.68 4.50 -13.17
CA LEU A 222 2.87 4.05 -12.04
C LEU A 222 3.32 2.67 -11.51
N VAL A 223 3.57 1.70 -12.39
CA VAL A 223 4.08 0.37 -12.02
C VAL A 223 5.45 0.49 -11.34
N THR A 224 6.32 1.38 -11.84
CA THR A 224 7.64 1.63 -11.24
C THR A 224 7.51 2.24 -9.84
N GLN A 225 6.57 3.17 -9.65
CA GLN A 225 6.30 3.78 -8.36
C GLN A 225 5.76 2.77 -7.35
N MET A 226 4.84 1.90 -7.76
CA MET A 226 4.30 0.83 -6.91
C MET A 226 5.40 -0.15 -6.48
N ALA A 227 6.27 -0.56 -7.40
CA ALA A 227 7.39 -1.44 -7.08
C ALA A 227 8.35 -0.83 -6.04
N LYS A 228 8.62 0.47 -6.16
CA LYS A 228 9.43 1.21 -5.17
C LYS A 228 8.77 1.23 -3.79
N GLN A 229 7.48 1.55 -3.71
CA GLN A 229 6.73 1.56 -2.45
C GLN A 229 6.67 0.17 -1.80
N GLN A 230 6.52 -0.89 -2.60
CA GLN A 230 6.52 -2.25 -2.10
C GLN A 230 7.87 -2.64 -1.47
N GLU A 231 8.99 -2.23 -2.08
CA GLU A 231 10.33 -2.47 -1.52
C GLU A 231 10.56 -1.69 -0.22
N GLU A 232 10.17 -0.41 -0.17
CA GLU A 232 10.24 0.40 1.06
C GLU A 232 9.44 -0.24 2.21
N MET A 233 8.24 -0.74 1.91
CA MET A 233 7.39 -1.43 2.89
C MET A 233 8.04 -2.72 3.40
N LYS A 234 8.63 -3.52 2.51
CA LYS A 234 9.34 -4.74 2.88
C LYS A 234 10.53 -4.46 3.81
N GLN A 235 11.31 -3.41 3.51
CA GLN A 235 12.42 -3.00 4.36
C GLN A 235 11.95 -2.57 5.76
N MET A 236 10.85 -1.82 5.83
CA MET A 236 10.24 -1.43 7.11
C MET A 236 9.78 -2.64 7.93
N GLN A 237 9.15 -3.64 7.29
CA GLN A 237 8.75 -4.88 7.96
C GLN A 237 9.95 -5.66 8.52
N LEU A 238 11.03 -5.79 7.74
CA LEU A 238 12.25 -6.47 8.18
C LEU A 238 12.90 -5.75 9.38
N GLN A 239 12.93 -4.42 9.36
CA GLN A 239 13.43 -3.63 10.47
C GLN A 239 12.59 -3.84 11.74
N ALA A 240 11.26 -3.85 11.62
CA ALA A 240 10.35 -4.10 12.74
C ALA A 240 10.55 -5.51 13.33
N LEU A 241 10.69 -6.53 12.49
CA LEU A 241 10.98 -7.91 12.94
C LEU A 241 12.32 -8.01 13.67
N LYS A 242 13.36 -7.30 13.20
CA LYS A 242 14.66 -7.25 13.88
C LYS A 242 14.56 -6.62 15.26
N GLN A 243 13.81 -5.52 15.40
CA GLN A 243 13.57 -4.87 16.69
C GLN A 243 12.81 -5.78 17.65
N LEU A 244 11.79 -6.49 17.13
CA LEU A 244 11.02 -7.49 17.85
C LEU A 244 11.90 -8.62 18.42
N SER A 245 12.80 -9.17 17.61
CA SER A 245 13.73 -10.22 18.05
C SER A 245 14.67 -9.75 19.15
N LEU A 246 15.20 -8.52 19.04
CA LEU A 246 16.04 -7.93 20.09
C LEU A 246 15.27 -7.79 21.41
N LEU A 247 14.04 -7.28 21.36
CA LEU A 247 13.18 -7.17 22.53
C LEU A 247 12.87 -8.54 23.13
N GLN A 248 12.52 -9.53 22.30
CA GLN A 248 12.23 -10.89 22.77
C GLN A 248 13.43 -11.52 23.48
N ASN A 249 14.64 -11.37 22.94
CA ASN A 249 15.86 -11.87 23.58
C ASN A 249 16.12 -11.19 24.92
N GLN A 250 15.86 -9.88 25.01
CA GLN A 250 15.97 -9.13 26.27
C GLN A 250 14.94 -9.63 27.30
N VAL A 251 13.69 -9.83 26.89
CA VAL A 251 12.64 -10.40 27.76
C VAL A 251 13.08 -11.77 28.27
N GLN A 252 13.54 -12.64 27.38
CA GLN A 252 13.94 -13.99 27.74
C GLN A 252 15.12 -14.00 28.72
N ALA A 253 16.10 -13.11 28.56
CA ALA A 253 17.21 -12.98 29.49
C ALA A 253 16.73 -12.58 30.89
N VAL A 254 15.88 -11.55 30.98
CA VAL A 254 15.27 -11.10 32.26
C VAL A 254 14.44 -12.21 32.90
N MET A 255 13.70 -12.98 32.10
CA MET A 255 12.86 -14.07 32.59
C MET A 255 13.68 -15.29 33.01
N THR A 256 14.74 -15.66 32.29
CA THR A 256 15.56 -16.84 32.63
C THR A 256 16.34 -16.61 33.94
N GLN A 257 16.87 -15.40 34.13
CA GLN A 257 17.55 -15.01 35.36
C GLN A 257 16.61 -14.99 36.59
N THR A 258 15.32 -14.70 36.40
CA THR A 258 14.34 -14.78 37.48
C THR A 258 14.04 -16.23 37.90
N TYR A 259 14.29 -17.25 37.07
CA TYR A 259 14.13 -18.65 37.48
C TYR A 259 15.32 -19.21 38.28
N GLU A 260 16.54 -18.75 38.03
CA GLU A 260 17.75 -19.29 38.71
C GLU A 260 17.85 -18.85 40.18
N LEU A 261 17.30 -17.69 40.53
CA LEU A 261 17.40 -17.09 41.87
C LEU A 261 16.38 -17.63 42.90
N HIS A 262 15.72 -18.77 42.66
CA HIS A 262 14.59 -19.38 43.42
C HIS A 262 14.66 -19.48 44.96
N GLU A 263 15.69 -18.94 45.62
CA GLU A 263 15.85 -18.87 47.07
C GLU A 263 15.28 -17.59 47.72
N TYR A 264 14.92 -16.56 46.95
CA TYR A 264 14.38 -15.31 47.52
C TYR A 264 12.88 -15.16 47.33
N PRO A 265 12.10 -14.96 48.41
CA PRO A 265 10.63 -14.88 48.35
C PRO A 265 10.10 -13.59 47.71
N ILE A 266 10.96 -12.56 47.56
CA ILE A 266 10.62 -11.21 47.11
C ILE A 266 10.43 -11.18 45.57
N PRO A 267 9.26 -10.76 45.06
CA PRO A 267 9.04 -10.44 43.65
C PRO A 267 10.12 -9.54 43.07
N ARG A 268 10.65 -9.93 41.91
CA ARG A 268 11.83 -9.33 41.29
C ARG A 268 11.47 -8.36 40.19
N LEU A 269 10.24 -8.48 39.70
CA LEU A 269 9.71 -7.62 38.66
C LEU A 269 8.95 -6.42 39.25
N PHE A 270 9.29 -5.22 38.79
CA PHE A 270 8.51 -4.02 39.07
C PHE A 270 8.43 -3.09 37.87
N VAL A 271 7.38 -2.28 37.84
CA VAL A 271 7.18 -1.18 36.89
C VAL A 271 7.10 0.14 37.66
N VAL A 272 7.66 1.21 37.07
CA VAL A 272 7.56 2.56 37.62
C VAL A 272 6.66 3.40 36.74
N LEU A 273 5.62 3.95 37.33
CA LEU A 273 4.63 4.77 36.63
C LEU A 273 4.57 6.17 37.27
N PRO A 274 4.23 7.20 36.49
CA PRO A 274 3.85 8.51 37.03
C PRO A 274 2.76 8.39 38.10
N HIS A 275 2.84 9.21 39.16
CA HIS A 275 1.86 9.25 40.23
C HIS A 275 1.22 10.63 40.40
N GLY A 276 -0.11 10.68 40.29
CA GLY A 276 -0.92 11.88 40.52
C GLY A 276 -1.28 12.65 39.24
N ASP A 277 -2.31 13.49 39.36
CA ASP A 277 -2.84 14.33 38.27
C ASP A 277 -2.12 15.68 38.14
N SER A 278 -1.02 15.88 38.87
CA SER A 278 -0.26 17.13 38.82
C SER A 278 0.27 17.36 37.41
N SER A 279 0.20 18.61 36.93
CA SER A 279 0.72 19.03 35.64
C SER A 279 2.16 18.52 35.45
N TRP A 280 2.32 17.50 34.61
CA TRP A 280 3.59 16.85 34.34
C TRP A 280 4.66 17.88 33.96
N ASN A 281 5.73 17.96 34.74
CA ASN A 281 6.82 18.88 34.45
C ASN A 281 7.71 18.31 33.33
N ILE A 282 7.47 18.76 32.10
CA ILE A 282 8.24 18.33 30.92
C ILE A 282 9.71 18.76 31.02
N LYS A 283 9.99 19.92 31.65
CA LYS A 283 11.36 20.47 31.73
C LYS A 283 12.22 19.72 32.74
N ASN A 284 11.61 19.23 33.81
CA ASN A 284 12.29 18.41 34.81
C ASN A 284 11.43 17.17 35.11
N PRO A 285 11.55 16.10 34.32
CA PRO A 285 10.71 14.92 34.44
C PRO A 285 10.88 14.20 35.78
N PHE A 286 12.06 14.29 36.40
CA PHE A 286 12.35 13.67 37.70
C PHE A 286 11.82 14.48 38.89
N SER A 287 11.31 15.70 38.66
CA SER A 287 10.57 16.45 39.67
C SER A 287 9.13 15.97 39.84
N ASN A 288 8.64 15.12 38.93
CA ASN A 288 7.32 14.50 39.07
C ASN A 288 7.34 13.41 40.14
N ASN A 289 6.17 13.12 40.70
CA ASN A 289 6.02 11.98 41.59
C ASN A 289 5.94 10.70 40.78
N PHE A 290 6.66 9.69 41.23
CA PHE A 290 6.64 8.35 40.63
C PHE A 290 6.23 7.33 41.66
N ARG A 291 5.58 6.28 41.19
CA ARG A 291 5.17 5.15 42.00
C ARG A 291 5.63 3.84 41.38
N LEU A 292 6.24 3.02 42.22
CA LEU A 292 6.70 1.68 41.89
C LEU A 292 5.58 0.68 42.18
N TYR A 293 5.32 -0.20 41.23
CA TYR A 293 4.40 -1.32 41.34
C TYR A 293 5.13 -2.63 41.11
N PHE A 294 5.06 -3.57 42.04
CA PHE A 294 5.58 -4.92 41.82
C PHE A 294 4.63 -5.69 40.91
N LEU A 295 5.22 -6.58 40.12
CA LEU A 295 4.49 -7.54 39.28
C LEU A 295 4.49 -8.89 40.00
N CYS A 296 3.34 -9.56 40.11
CA CYS A 296 3.30 -10.95 40.54
C CYS A 296 3.93 -11.83 39.47
N GLU A 297 4.89 -12.67 39.86
CA GLU A 297 5.42 -13.78 39.06
C GLU A 297 4.60 -15.05 39.32
N CYS A 298 3.28 -14.91 39.22
CA CYS A 298 2.34 -16.02 39.34
C CYS A 298 2.46 -16.85 38.03
N GLY A 299 3.31 -17.88 38.01
CA GLY A 299 3.54 -18.74 36.84
C GLY A 299 2.75 -20.05 36.88
N GLU A 300 2.96 -20.94 35.91
CA GLU A 300 2.30 -22.26 35.89
C GLU A 300 2.56 -23.09 37.16
N HIS A 301 3.71 -22.90 37.79
CA HIS A 301 4.07 -23.60 39.03
C HIS A 301 3.25 -23.15 40.26
N THR A 302 2.54 -22.02 40.19
CA THR A 302 1.58 -21.61 41.23
C THR A 302 0.14 -21.98 40.89
N THR A 303 -0.09 -22.60 39.72
CA THR A 303 -1.41 -23.13 39.36
C THR A 303 -1.79 -24.26 40.32
N SER A 304 -2.78 -23.99 41.19
CA SER A 304 -3.48 -25.11 41.82
C SER A 304 -4.23 -25.87 40.72
N THR A 305 -4.25 -27.20 40.80
CA THR A 305 -4.87 -28.11 39.82
C THR A 305 -6.35 -27.80 39.51
N ASN A 306 -6.99 -26.96 40.30
CA ASN A 306 -8.39 -26.56 40.14
C ASN A 306 -8.59 -25.07 39.83
N SER A 307 -7.53 -24.28 39.70
CA SER A 307 -7.64 -22.86 39.36
C SER A 307 -7.86 -22.69 37.86
N ARG A 308 -9.02 -22.17 37.49
CA ARG A 308 -9.30 -21.68 36.13
C ARG A 308 -8.68 -20.32 35.86
N ILE A 309 -8.07 -19.69 36.88
CA ILE A 309 -7.46 -18.38 36.75
C ILE A 309 -6.13 -18.57 36.03
N PRO A 310 -5.95 -17.96 34.85
CA PRO A 310 -4.69 -18.05 34.12
C PRO A 310 -3.56 -17.37 34.94
N HIS A 311 -2.50 -18.12 35.26
CA HIS A 311 -1.38 -17.61 36.05
C HIS A 311 -0.41 -16.88 35.12
N HIS A 312 -0.60 -15.57 35.03
CA HIS A 312 0.24 -14.68 34.23
C HIS A 312 0.91 -13.65 35.13
N ILE A 313 1.93 -13.00 34.59
CA ILE A 313 2.44 -11.78 35.22
C ILE A 313 1.26 -10.82 35.34
N HIS A 314 1.10 -10.16 36.49
CA HIS A 314 0.08 -9.15 36.71
C HIS A 314 0.57 -8.15 37.74
N LEU A 315 -0.08 -6.99 37.90
CA LEU A 315 0.25 -6.10 39.01
C LEU A 315 -0.07 -6.82 40.33
N ALA A 316 0.86 -6.82 41.27
CA ALA A 316 0.59 -7.32 42.60
C ALA A 316 -0.47 -6.43 43.27
N LYS A 317 -1.32 -7.02 44.12
CA LYS A 317 -2.46 -6.33 44.75
C LYS A 317 -1.99 -5.40 45.87
N HIS A 318 -1.44 -4.25 45.51
CA HIS A 318 -0.98 -3.21 46.44
C HIS A 318 -1.15 -1.80 45.84
N GLU A 319 -1.18 -0.76 46.69
CA GLU A 319 -1.39 0.63 46.24
C GLU A 319 -0.22 1.20 45.41
N GLY A 320 0.97 0.63 45.59
CA GLY A 320 2.23 1.07 45.01
C GLY A 320 3.04 1.89 46.00
N TYR A 321 4.33 2.05 45.69
CA TYR A 321 5.29 2.72 46.56
C TYR A 321 5.74 4.03 45.95
N ASP A 322 5.51 5.14 46.64
CA ASP A 322 6.00 6.44 46.17
C ASP A 322 7.54 6.47 46.22
N ILE A 323 8.15 6.92 45.13
CA ILE A 323 9.61 7.05 45.03
C ILE A 323 10.01 8.41 45.59
N THR A 324 10.76 8.40 46.70
CA THR A 324 11.16 9.61 47.44
C THR A 324 12.30 10.38 46.78
N ARG A 325 13.14 9.69 46.00
CA ARG A 325 14.33 10.23 45.33
C ARG A 325 14.38 9.78 43.87
N PRO A 326 13.51 10.33 43.00
CA PRO A 326 13.39 9.84 41.62
C PRO A 326 14.69 9.95 40.82
N THR A 327 15.43 11.04 40.94
CA THR A 327 16.68 11.24 40.19
C THR A 327 17.71 10.14 40.49
N GLU A 328 17.96 9.86 41.77
CA GLU A 328 18.90 8.83 42.20
C GLU A 328 18.38 7.42 41.89
N PHE A 329 17.06 7.21 42.03
CA PHE A 329 16.41 5.97 41.65
C PHE A 329 16.62 5.67 40.17
N PHE A 330 16.36 6.62 39.26
CA PHE A 330 16.50 6.41 37.83
C PHE A 330 17.98 6.37 37.39
N LYS A 331 18.89 6.99 38.14
CA LYS A 331 20.32 6.78 37.93
C LYS A 331 20.72 5.31 38.17
N GLN A 332 20.13 4.67 39.17
CA GLN A 332 20.48 3.29 39.55
C GLN A 332 19.65 2.23 38.80
N TYR A 333 18.35 2.41 38.71
CA TYR A 333 17.38 1.45 38.16
C TYR A 333 16.77 1.90 36.84
N GLY A 334 17.16 3.05 36.30
CA GLY A 334 16.60 3.60 35.06
C GLY A 334 16.72 2.67 33.85
N PRO A 335 17.88 2.05 33.57
CA PRO A 335 18.01 1.09 32.47
C PRO A 335 17.04 -0.09 32.59
N TYR A 336 16.89 -0.64 33.81
CA TYR A 336 15.93 -1.70 34.11
C TYR A 336 14.48 -1.22 33.92
N ALA A 337 14.11 -0.11 34.56
CA ALA A 337 12.76 0.46 34.47
C ALA A 337 12.38 0.79 33.02
N LEU A 338 13.33 1.32 32.24
CA LEU A 338 13.16 1.59 30.81
C LEU A 338 12.89 0.32 30.02
N THR A 339 13.61 -0.76 30.31
CA THR A 339 13.44 -2.05 29.63
C THR A 339 12.04 -2.61 29.90
N ILE A 340 11.61 -2.65 31.17
CA ILE A 340 10.26 -3.09 31.53
C ILE A 340 9.18 -2.20 30.91
N LEU A 341 9.36 -0.87 30.91
CA LEU A 341 8.42 0.06 30.29
C LEU A 341 8.33 -0.12 28.78
N LYS A 342 9.46 -0.36 28.09
CA LYS A 342 9.48 -0.66 26.64
C LYS A 342 8.78 -1.98 26.34
N MET A 343 8.99 -3.01 27.15
CA MET A 343 8.30 -4.30 27.03
C MET A 343 6.78 -4.15 27.20
N LEU A 344 6.34 -3.41 28.23
CA LEU A 344 4.93 -3.13 28.47
C LEU A 344 4.31 -2.30 27.34
N ARG A 345 4.98 -1.21 26.93
CA ARG A 345 4.54 -0.37 25.80
C ARG A 345 4.37 -1.19 24.54
N PHE A 346 5.37 -2.01 24.21
CA PHE A 346 5.33 -2.85 23.02
C PHE A 346 4.15 -3.83 23.07
N SER A 347 3.90 -4.43 24.23
CA SER A 347 2.78 -5.35 24.45
C SER A 347 1.41 -4.67 24.30
N ILE A 348 1.32 -3.37 24.60
CA ILE A 348 0.10 -2.57 24.45
C ILE A 348 -0.08 -2.08 23.00
N SER A 349 0.99 -1.63 22.34
CA SER A 349 0.92 -1.05 20.98
C SER A 349 0.61 -2.07 19.89
N VAL A 350 0.99 -3.33 20.07
CA VAL A 350 0.76 -4.40 19.10
C VAL A 350 -0.58 -5.10 19.39
N VAL A 351 -1.67 -4.34 19.30
CA VAL A 351 -3.03 -4.92 19.29
C VAL A 351 -3.20 -5.69 17.98
N GLY A 352 -2.94 -7.01 18.03
CA GLY A 352 -3.09 -7.93 16.89
C GLY A 352 -2.04 -9.03 16.82
N ILE A 353 -0.86 -8.85 17.44
CA ILE A 353 0.18 -9.89 17.56
C ILE A 353 0.51 -10.03 19.04
N ALA A 354 -0.23 -10.89 19.72
CA ALA A 354 -0.05 -11.16 21.14
C ALA A 354 1.35 -11.74 21.40
N VAL A 355 2.21 -11.04 22.14
CA VAL A 355 3.38 -11.66 22.78
C VAL A 355 2.85 -12.52 23.93
N PRO A 356 2.88 -13.87 23.86
CA PRO A 356 2.08 -14.73 24.75
C PRO A 356 2.36 -14.55 26.25
N ALA A 357 3.57 -14.13 26.60
CA ALA A 357 3.98 -13.89 27.99
C ALA A 357 3.40 -12.58 28.58
N LEU A 358 3.08 -11.59 27.74
CA LEU A 358 2.70 -10.24 28.17
C LEU A 358 1.30 -9.81 27.70
N SER A 359 0.74 -10.43 26.65
CA SER A 359 -0.63 -10.19 26.19
C SER A 359 -1.69 -10.49 27.26
N LYS A 360 -1.31 -11.29 28.26
CA LYS A 360 -2.16 -11.71 29.37
C LYS A 360 -1.85 -10.99 30.69
N LEU A 361 -0.87 -10.07 30.73
CA LEU A 361 -0.75 -9.06 31.82
C LEU A 361 -2.00 -8.17 31.86
N ILE A 362 -2.63 -8.00 30.71
CA ILE A 362 -3.80 -7.17 30.49
C ILE A 362 -5.04 -8.08 30.42
N ASN A 363 -5.13 -9.11 31.27
CA ASN A 363 -6.37 -9.90 31.37
C ASN A 363 -7.35 -9.21 32.32
N ILE A 364 -8.56 -9.06 31.81
CA ILE A 364 -9.54 -7.98 32.01
C ILE A 364 -10.68 -8.47 32.94
N ASP A 365 -10.36 -9.19 34.02
CA ASP A 365 -11.41 -9.80 34.86
C ASP A 365 -11.82 -8.96 36.09
N VAL A 366 -11.32 -7.72 36.21
CA VAL A 366 -11.75 -6.73 37.24
C VAL A 366 -12.33 -5.46 36.58
N ILE A 367 -13.04 -5.63 35.47
CA ILE A 367 -13.45 -4.53 34.57
C ILE A 367 -14.95 -4.28 34.63
N ASP A 368 -15.37 -3.55 35.65
CA ASP A 368 -16.51 -2.62 35.53
C ASP A 368 -16.10 -1.23 36.01
N GLN A 369 -15.27 -1.14 37.06
CA GLN A 369 -14.70 0.13 37.53
C GLN A 369 -13.46 0.56 36.72
N ALA A 370 -12.79 -0.39 36.05
CA ALA A 370 -11.54 -0.15 35.35
C ALA A 370 -11.69 0.31 33.89
N HIS A 371 -12.86 0.22 33.24
CA HIS A 371 -12.96 0.54 31.80
C HIS A 371 -12.82 2.05 31.49
N MET A 372 -13.22 2.92 32.43
CA MET A 372 -12.93 4.35 32.39
C MET A 372 -11.46 4.62 32.74
N SER A 373 -10.95 3.94 33.78
CA SER A 373 -9.57 4.05 34.22
C SER A 373 -8.56 3.52 33.21
N LEU A 374 -8.82 2.46 32.44
CA LEU A 374 -7.88 1.86 31.49
C LEU A 374 -7.78 2.63 30.18
N LYS A 375 -8.83 3.36 29.78
CA LYS A 375 -8.76 4.29 28.64
C LYS A 375 -8.06 5.59 29.04
N GLN A 376 -8.30 6.07 30.27
CA GLN A 376 -7.52 7.16 30.87
C GLN A 376 -6.07 6.73 31.13
N LEU A 377 -5.83 5.51 31.60
CA LEU A 377 -4.51 4.90 31.78
C LEU A 377 -3.89 4.67 30.40
N SER A 378 -4.57 4.13 29.40
CA SER A 378 -3.94 3.97 28.08
C SER A 378 -3.56 5.33 27.49
N CYS A 379 -4.41 6.35 27.56
CA CYS A 379 -4.06 7.67 27.00
C CYS A 379 -3.02 8.43 27.84
N ALA A 380 -3.20 8.52 29.16
CA ALA A 380 -2.29 9.25 30.07
C ALA A 380 -1.02 8.45 30.40
N THR A 381 -1.11 7.13 30.50
CA THR A 381 0.02 6.23 30.72
C THR A 381 0.77 5.93 29.44
N ILE A 382 0.19 5.78 28.25
CA ILE A 382 1.03 5.69 27.02
C ILE A 382 1.79 7.00 26.81
N SER A 383 1.11 8.16 26.93
CA SER A 383 1.77 9.47 26.83
C SER A 383 2.79 9.69 27.96
N GLY A 384 2.44 9.31 29.19
CA GLY A 384 3.34 9.37 30.35
C GLY A 384 4.54 8.44 30.22
N MET A 385 4.33 7.21 29.74
CA MET A 385 5.39 6.24 29.44
C MET A 385 6.28 6.76 28.32
N ASP A 386 5.72 7.37 27.27
CA ASP A 386 6.52 8.03 26.22
C ASP A 386 7.40 9.13 26.79
N ASN A 387 6.87 9.92 27.71
CA ASN A 387 7.63 10.96 28.38
C ASN A 387 8.72 10.35 29.27
N VAL A 388 8.42 9.33 30.08
CA VAL A 388 9.41 8.66 30.92
C VAL A 388 10.49 7.97 30.09
N ILE A 389 10.11 7.25 29.04
CA ILE A 389 11.04 6.60 28.10
C ILE A 389 11.98 7.64 27.52
N ARG A 390 11.43 8.72 26.96
CA ARG A 390 12.22 9.81 26.37
C ARG A 390 13.14 10.45 27.40
N CYS A 391 12.66 10.70 28.61
CA CYS A 391 13.46 11.33 29.65
C CYS A 391 14.61 10.46 30.14
N ILE A 392 14.38 9.15 30.30
CA ILE A 392 15.45 8.21 30.63
C ILE A 392 16.43 8.13 29.45
N GLU A 393 15.96 8.05 28.20
CA GLU A 393 16.80 8.03 27.00
C GLU A 393 17.67 9.28 26.87
N THR A 394 17.11 10.48 27.03
CA THR A 394 17.88 11.73 26.99
C THR A 394 18.89 11.82 28.12
N SER A 395 18.53 11.39 29.34
CA SER A 395 19.46 11.38 30.48
C SER A 395 20.61 10.38 30.30
N VAL A 396 20.36 9.33 29.52
CA VAL A 396 21.35 8.32 29.13
C VAL A 396 22.28 8.84 28.02
N GLU A 397 21.78 9.70 27.13
CA GLU A 397 22.56 10.33 26.05
C GLU A 397 23.43 11.51 26.53
N GLU A 398 22.96 12.29 27.52
CA GLU A 398 23.67 13.46 28.06
C GLU A 398 24.84 13.10 29.00
N GLY A 399 24.90 11.85 29.50
CA GLY A 399 26.08 11.33 30.19
C GLY A 399 27.10 10.81 29.17
N GLU A 400 28.26 11.45 29.05
CA GLU A 400 29.38 11.05 28.17
C GLU A 400 29.80 9.58 28.36
N ALA A 401 29.16 8.64 27.64
CA ALA A 401 29.65 7.32 27.24
C ALA A 401 28.58 6.59 26.41
N VAL A 402 28.36 7.03 25.17
CA VAL A 402 27.43 6.35 24.23
C VAL A 402 27.82 4.88 23.96
N ASP A 403 29.09 4.52 24.17
CA ASP A 403 29.56 3.13 24.08
C ASP A 403 29.26 2.31 25.36
N GLY A 404 29.15 2.96 26.52
CA GLY A 404 28.93 2.31 27.82
C GLY A 404 27.49 1.86 28.04
N VAL A 405 26.51 2.52 27.42
CA VAL A 405 25.08 2.19 27.59
C VAL A 405 24.71 0.90 26.84
N ARG A 406 25.27 0.70 25.65
CA ARG A 406 25.09 -0.53 24.88
C ARG A 406 25.70 -1.73 25.59
N ASP A 407 26.83 -1.54 26.27
CA ASP A 407 27.45 -2.57 27.10
C ASP A 407 26.77 -2.72 28.48
N MET A 408 26.24 -1.66 29.10
CA MET A 408 25.36 -1.78 30.28
C MET A 408 24.08 -2.55 29.98
N MET A 409 23.50 -2.40 28.78
CA MET A 409 22.33 -3.18 28.38
C MET A 409 22.67 -4.67 28.11
N LYS A 410 23.92 -4.99 27.75
CA LYS A 410 24.41 -6.38 27.70
C LYS A 410 24.77 -6.91 29.09
N ASN A 411 25.23 -6.03 29.98
CA ASN A 411 25.55 -6.28 31.37
C ASN A 411 24.37 -5.93 32.29
N ASN A 412 23.13 -6.03 31.82
CA ASN A 412 21.96 -6.04 32.69
C ASN A 412 22.00 -7.35 33.49
N GLU A 413 22.97 -7.44 34.41
CA GLU A 413 22.93 -8.37 35.52
C GLU A 413 21.55 -8.15 36.17
N ALA A 414 20.76 -9.22 36.22
CA ALA A 414 19.46 -9.19 36.87
C ALA A 414 19.61 -8.51 38.23
N LEU A 415 18.61 -7.72 38.62
CA LEU A 415 18.54 -7.16 39.96
C LEU A 415 18.73 -8.28 40.97
N GLU A 416 19.94 -8.35 41.55
CA GLU A 416 20.25 -9.37 42.53
C GLU A 416 19.46 -9.09 43.81
N GLY A 417 19.28 -10.11 44.64
CA GLY A 417 18.58 -9.95 45.92
C GLY A 417 19.20 -8.86 46.82
N ALA A 418 20.48 -8.49 46.62
CA ALA A 418 21.12 -7.37 47.29
C ALA A 418 20.64 -5.99 46.78
N ASP A 419 20.40 -5.85 45.48
CA ASP A 419 19.91 -4.59 44.91
C ASP A 419 18.44 -4.37 45.22
N LEU A 420 17.62 -5.43 45.29
CA LEU A 420 16.24 -5.32 45.78
C LEU A 420 16.17 -4.85 47.24
N ARG A 421 17.17 -5.13 48.08
CA ARG A 421 17.25 -4.56 49.45
C ARG A 421 17.55 -3.06 49.43
N LYS A 422 18.37 -2.59 48.48
CA LYS A 422 18.63 -1.15 48.30
C LYS A 422 17.40 -0.42 47.75
N LEU A 423 16.54 -1.10 47.00
CA LEU A 423 15.29 -0.56 46.48
C LEU A 423 14.44 0.09 47.59
N ASP A 424 14.35 -0.55 48.75
CA ASP A 424 13.62 -0.05 49.93
C ASP A 424 14.03 1.38 50.33
N THR A 425 15.31 1.73 50.15
CA THR A 425 15.83 3.06 50.50
C THR A 425 15.30 4.19 49.60
N PHE A 426 14.63 3.85 48.50
CA PHE A 426 13.99 4.80 47.60
C PHE A 426 12.48 4.89 47.81
N LEU A 427 11.88 3.91 48.49
CA LEU A 427 10.44 3.76 48.60
C LEU A 427 9.90 4.38 49.89
N LYS A 428 8.76 5.07 49.79
CA LYS A 428 8.06 5.62 50.94
C LYS A 428 7.18 4.54 51.58
N ASN A 429 7.60 4.05 52.75
CA ASN A 429 6.91 2.99 53.51
C ASN A 429 5.46 3.35 53.82
N LYS A 430 4.51 2.65 53.20
CA LYS A 430 3.08 2.82 53.46
C LYS A 430 2.44 1.75 54.36
N ASP A 431 3.18 0.71 54.72
CA ASP A 431 2.69 -0.30 55.67
C ASP A 431 3.36 -0.13 57.05
N GLU A 432 2.55 -0.10 58.11
CA GLU A 432 2.99 0.03 59.52
C GLU A 432 4.04 -1.03 59.90
N ASN A 433 4.03 -2.17 59.20
CA ASN A 433 4.92 -3.30 59.45
C ASN A 433 6.24 -3.26 58.68
N LYS A 434 6.50 -2.24 57.82
CA LYS A 434 7.70 -2.13 56.97
C LYS A 434 8.00 -3.37 56.10
N VAL A 435 7.02 -4.24 55.91
CA VAL A 435 7.14 -5.33 54.97
C VAL A 435 6.75 -4.74 53.63
N LEU A 436 7.71 -4.61 52.71
CA LEU A 436 7.39 -4.33 51.33
C LEU A 436 6.37 -5.39 50.88
N GLY A 437 5.10 -5.01 50.76
CA GLY A 437 4.07 -5.59 49.91
C GLY A 437 3.62 -7.02 50.18
N ASN A 438 3.74 -7.54 51.40
CA ASN A 438 3.61 -8.99 51.63
C ASN A 438 4.50 -9.79 50.64
N LEU A 439 5.63 -9.21 50.22
CA LEU A 439 6.55 -9.79 49.24
C LEU A 439 7.22 -11.06 49.78
N TYR A 440 7.02 -11.41 51.05
CA TYR A 440 7.43 -12.71 51.57
C TYR A 440 6.30 -13.71 51.33
N ARG A 441 6.51 -14.62 50.36
CA ARG A 441 5.72 -15.86 50.24
C ARG A 441 5.77 -16.56 51.61
N THR A 442 4.61 -16.79 52.23
CA THR A 442 4.48 -17.60 53.45
C THR A 442 4.23 -19.06 53.10
#